data_AF-A0A973AYT2-F1
#
_entry.id   AF-A0A973AYT2-F1
#
_cell.length_a   1.000
_cell.length_b   1.000
_cell.length_c   1.000
_cell.angle_alpha   90.00
_cell.angle_beta   90.00
_cell.angle_gamma   90.00
#
_symmetry.space_group_name_H-M   'P 1'
#
loop_
_entity.id
_entity.type
_entity.pdbx_description
1 polymer ?
#
loop_
_entity_poly.entity_id
_entity_poly.type
_entity_poly.pdbx_seq_one_letter_code
_entity_poly.pdbx_strand_id
1 'polypeptide(L)'
;MIGRLAEIVGAEHVLTSPELVAPYVTDWSRRFTGPCLAVVRPASTKEVAEVMSACASRGVSILPQGGNTGLVGGGVPAAHPGPLGPPVIVSLRRRAAISPVDELSG
;
A
#
# COMPACT_ATOMS: atom_id res chain seq x y z
N MET A 1 -4.44 12.65 8.03
CA MET A 1 -3.95 11.30 7.70
C MET A 1 -2.63 11.37 6.92
N ILE A 2 -2.62 11.96 5.73
CA ILE A 2 -1.44 12.04 4.85
C ILE A 2 -0.17 12.54 5.55
N GLY A 3 -0.24 13.67 6.28
CA GLY A 3 0.92 14.19 7.02
C GLY A 3 1.49 13.19 8.04
N ARG A 4 0.64 12.46 8.75
CA ARG A 4 1.07 11.43 9.71
C ARG A 4 1.78 10.26 9.02
N LEU A 5 1.32 9.87 7.84
CA LEU A 5 1.97 8.83 7.05
C LEU A 5 3.33 9.31 6.53
N ALA A 6 3.42 10.59 6.12
CA ALA A 6 4.66 11.21 5.68
C ALA A 6 5.70 11.32 6.81
N GLU A 7 5.27 11.56 8.05
CA GLU A 7 6.17 11.50 9.23
C GLU A 7 6.77 10.11 9.44
N ILE A 8 6.04 9.04 9.09
CA ILE A 8 6.50 7.65 9.30
C ILE A 8 7.44 7.22 8.17
N VAL A 9 7.06 7.43 6.91
CA VAL A 9 7.78 6.88 5.76
C VAL A 9 8.57 7.89 4.94
N GLY A 10 8.47 9.20 5.22
CA GLY A 10 8.97 10.27 4.35
C GLY A 10 7.90 10.76 3.37
N ALA A 11 7.89 12.06 3.06
CA ALA A 11 6.87 12.69 2.21
C ALA A 11 6.92 12.18 0.75
N GLU A 12 8.12 11.93 0.24
CA GLU A 12 8.41 11.34 -1.07
C GLU A 12 7.95 9.87 -1.21
N HIS A 13 7.42 9.30 -0.12
CA HIS A 13 6.98 7.93 -0.01
C HIS A 13 5.48 7.81 0.29
N VAL A 14 4.75 8.94 0.21
CA VAL A 14 3.28 9.00 0.25
C VAL A 14 2.78 9.65 -1.05
N LEU A 15 2.25 8.84 -1.95
CA LEU A 15 1.75 9.28 -3.25
C LEU A 15 0.26 9.62 -3.14
N THR A 16 -0.12 10.81 -3.60
CA THR A 16 -1.52 11.28 -3.59
C THR A 16 -1.98 11.85 -4.93
N SER A 17 -1.04 12.23 -5.80
CA SER A 17 -1.41 12.77 -7.10
C SER A 17 -1.92 11.69 -8.05
N PRO A 18 -2.95 11.97 -8.87
CA PRO A 18 -3.57 10.98 -9.74
C PRO A 18 -2.58 10.22 -10.64
N GLU A 19 -1.61 10.93 -11.21
CA GLU A 19 -0.60 10.36 -12.10
C GLU A 19 0.36 9.39 -11.38
N LEU A 20 0.69 9.67 -10.12
CA LEU A 20 1.58 8.80 -9.34
C LEU A 20 0.84 7.58 -8.77
N VAL A 21 -0.46 7.71 -8.47
CA VAL A 21 -1.26 6.60 -7.95
C VAL A 21 -1.81 5.67 -9.04
N ALA A 22 -1.95 6.15 -10.28
CA ALA A 22 -2.52 5.41 -11.41
C ALA A 22 -2.00 3.95 -11.55
N PRO A 23 -0.68 3.66 -11.41
CA PRO A 23 -0.16 2.30 -11.53
C PRO A 23 -0.55 1.34 -10.40
N TYR A 24 -1.10 1.85 -9.29
CA TYR A 24 -1.45 1.08 -8.09
C TYR A 24 -2.95 0.81 -7.97
N VAL A 25 -3.78 1.63 -8.64
CA VAL A 25 -5.24 1.59 -8.51
C VAL A 25 -5.92 0.73 -9.58
N THR A 26 -5.19 0.35 -10.63
CA THR A 26 -5.66 -0.53 -11.70
C THR A 26 -4.85 -1.83 -11.69
N ASP A 27 -5.53 -2.98 -11.78
CA ASP A 27 -4.87 -4.28 -11.76
C ASP A 27 -4.24 -4.61 -13.13
N TRP A 28 -3.49 -5.70 -13.20
CA TRP A 28 -2.81 -6.10 -14.43
C TRP A 28 -3.78 -6.40 -15.58
N SER A 29 -4.95 -6.95 -15.28
CA SER A 29 -5.97 -7.24 -16.29
C SER A 29 -6.65 -5.98 -16.85
N ARG A 30 -6.47 -4.83 -16.18
CA ARG A 30 -7.17 -3.55 -16.42
C ARG A 30 -8.70 -3.64 -16.30
N ARG A 31 -9.22 -4.72 -15.69
CA ARG A 31 -10.66 -4.91 -15.46
C ARG A 31 -11.11 -4.28 -14.16
N PHE A 32 -10.21 -4.16 -13.19
CA PHE A 32 -10.50 -3.64 -11.86
C PHE A 32 -9.75 -2.34 -11.65
N THR A 33 -10.48 -1.28 -11.30
CA THR A 33 -9.92 0.03 -10.94
C THR A 33 -10.76 0.66 -9.84
N GLY A 34 -10.12 1.25 -8.83
CA GLY A 34 -10.82 1.92 -7.74
C GLY A 34 -9.97 2.97 -7.03
N PRO A 35 -10.59 3.96 -6.38
CA PRO A 35 -9.87 5.06 -5.75
C PRO A 35 -9.12 4.62 -4.49
N CYS A 36 -8.01 5.32 -4.19
CA CYS A 36 -7.29 5.20 -2.92
C CYS A 36 -7.17 6.57 -2.24
N LEU A 37 -7.01 6.58 -0.92
CA LEU A 37 -6.68 7.80 -0.17
C LEU A 37 -5.23 8.23 -0.44
N ALA A 38 -4.32 7.27 -0.48
CA ALA A 38 -2.91 7.43 -0.84
C ALA A 38 -2.27 6.07 -1.09
N VAL A 39 -1.10 6.10 -1.75
CA VAL A 39 -0.17 4.96 -1.78
C VAL A 39 0.98 5.27 -0.84
N VAL A 40 1.20 4.41 0.14
CA VAL A 40 2.30 4.49 1.10
C VAL A 40 3.32 3.41 0.79
N ARG A 41 4.59 3.78 0.71
CA ARG A 41 5.69 2.85 0.46
C ARG A 41 6.56 2.82 1.71
N PRO A 42 6.55 1.77 2.54
CA PRO A 42 7.47 1.62 3.67
C PRO A 42 8.78 0.89 3.27
N ALA A 43 9.88 1.14 3.99
CA ALA A 43 11.21 0.54 3.79
C ALA A 43 11.46 -0.59 4.79
N SER A 44 10.79 -0.55 5.93
CA SER A 44 11.06 -1.42 7.08
C SER A 44 9.77 -2.03 7.64
N THR A 45 9.90 -3.15 8.33
CA THR A 45 8.77 -3.75 9.07
C THR A 45 8.27 -2.80 10.16
N LYS A 46 9.15 -1.97 10.73
CA LYS A 46 8.79 -0.93 11.70
C LYS A 46 7.85 0.11 11.08
N GLU A 47 8.22 0.66 9.93
CA GLU A 47 7.35 1.59 9.19
C GLU A 47 6.01 0.96 8.81
N VAL A 48 6.01 -0.32 8.39
CA VAL A 48 4.74 -1.04 8.14
C VAL A 48 3.87 -1.04 9.39
N ALA A 49 4.42 -1.47 10.54
CA ALA A 49 3.65 -1.52 11.79
C ALA A 49 3.11 -0.14 12.22
N GLU A 50 3.92 0.91 12.07
CA GLU A 50 3.52 2.29 12.39
C GLU A 50 2.42 2.80 11.45
N VAL A 51 2.50 2.50 10.14
CA VAL A 51 1.43 2.82 9.16
C VAL A 51 0.15 2.10 9.51
N MET A 52 0.21 0.79 9.80
CA MET A 52 -0.97 0.00 10.19
C MET A 52 -1.63 0.58 11.44
N SER A 53 -0.84 0.92 12.46
CA SER A 53 -1.33 1.55 13.70
C SER A 53 -1.96 2.93 13.45
N ALA A 54 -1.33 3.77 12.62
CA ALA A 54 -1.84 5.08 12.27
C ALA A 54 -3.19 5.02 11.53
N CYS A 55 -3.35 4.06 10.61
CA CYS A 55 -4.60 3.81 9.90
C CYS A 55 -5.68 3.27 10.83
N ALA A 56 -5.37 2.28 11.67
CA ALA A 56 -6.30 1.68 12.61
C ALA A 56 -6.86 2.70 13.62
N SER A 57 -6.00 3.55 14.20
CA SER A 57 -6.41 4.59 15.17
C SER A 57 -7.36 5.64 14.60
N ARG A 58 -7.49 5.72 13.27
CA ARG A 58 -8.35 6.68 12.56
C ARG A 58 -9.46 6.02 11.75
N GLY A 59 -9.63 4.69 11.87
CA GLY A 59 -10.66 3.94 11.13
C GLY A 59 -10.44 3.94 9.61
N VAL A 60 -9.22 4.11 9.13
CA VAL A 60 -8.90 4.10 7.69
C VAL A 60 -8.54 2.68 7.26
N SER A 61 -9.21 2.18 6.23
CA SER A 61 -8.94 0.86 5.66
C SER A 61 -7.60 0.83 4.93
N ILE A 62 -7.01 -0.36 4.84
CA ILE A 62 -5.70 -0.59 4.24
C ILE A 62 -5.82 -1.67 3.18
N LEU A 63 -5.07 -1.52 2.08
CA LEU A 63 -4.90 -2.51 1.05
C LEU A 63 -3.42 -2.87 0.90
N PRO A 64 -2.96 -4.07 1.32
CA PRO A 64 -1.59 -4.50 1.09
C PRO A 64 -1.38 -4.83 -0.40
N GLN A 65 -0.30 -4.33 -0.98
CA GLN A 65 0.00 -4.56 -2.40
C GLN A 65 1.48 -4.93 -2.62
N GLY A 66 1.70 -6.07 -3.29
CA GLY A 66 3.01 -6.51 -3.77
C GLY A 66 3.29 -6.01 -5.19
N GLY A 67 3.38 -6.95 -6.14
CA GLY A 67 3.68 -6.65 -7.55
C GLY A 67 2.54 -6.03 -8.35
N ASN A 68 1.29 -6.12 -7.86
CA ASN A 68 0.06 -5.73 -8.56
C ASN A 68 -0.22 -6.53 -9.86
N THR A 69 0.09 -7.83 -9.86
CA THR A 69 -0.08 -8.74 -11.02
C THR A 69 -1.27 -9.70 -10.91
N GLY A 70 -2.05 -9.59 -9.83
CA GLY A 70 -3.26 -10.41 -9.65
C GLY A 70 -4.32 -10.09 -10.70
N LEU A 71 -5.14 -11.09 -11.04
CA LEU A 71 -6.14 -11.01 -12.14
C LEU A 71 -7.60 -11.01 -11.66
N VAL A 72 -7.81 -10.98 -10.34
CA VAL A 72 -9.13 -11.10 -9.70
C VAL A 72 -9.51 -9.85 -8.91
N GLY A 73 -8.79 -8.73 -9.11
CA GLY A 73 -9.06 -7.45 -8.43
C GLY A 73 -8.61 -7.36 -6.98
N GLY A 74 -8.19 -8.45 -6.32
CA GLY A 74 -7.80 -8.44 -4.91
C GLY A 74 -6.56 -7.58 -4.56
N GLY A 75 -5.80 -7.12 -5.56
CA GLY A 75 -4.63 -6.27 -5.40
C GLY A 75 -4.90 -4.77 -5.54
N VAL A 76 -6.14 -4.35 -5.82
CA VAL A 76 -6.52 -2.95 -6.05
C VAL A 76 -7.81 -2.58 -5.30
N PRO A 77 -8.08 -1.28 -5.05
CA PRO A 77 -9.29 -0.88 -4.34
C PRO A 77 -10.56 -1.25 -5.12
N ALA A 78 -11.64 -1.49 -4.40
CA ALA A 78 -12.96 -1.63 -5.01
C ALA A 78 -13.36 -0.33 -5.73
N ALA A 79 -14.02 -0.45 -6.89
CA ALA A 79 -14.50 0.69 -7.68
C ALA A 79 -15.43 1.62 -6.89
N HIS A 80 -16.24 1.03 -5.99
CA HIS A 80 -17.13 1.73 -5.08
C HIS A 80 -16.71 1.42 -3.64
N PRO A 81 -15.95 2.33 -2.98
CA PRO A 81 -15.57 2.13 -1.59
C PRO A 81 -16.77 2.08 -0.66
N GLY A 82 -16.67 1.26 0.39
CA GLY A 82 -17.68 1.15 1.43
C GLY A 82 -17.67 2.33 2.42
N PRO A 83 -18.32 2.20 3.58
CA PRO A 83 -18.50 3.29 4.55
C PRO A 83 -17.19 3.83 5.15
N LEU A 84 -16.09 3.07 5.07
CA LEU A 84 -14.76 3.52 5.49
C LEU A 84 -14.04 4.38 4.43
N GLY A 85 -14.65 4.57 3.26
CA GLY A 85 -14.06 5.29 2.14
C GLY A 85 -12.92 4.52 1.46
N PRO A 86 -12.16 5.19 0.56
CA PRO A 86 -11.06 4.58 -0.17
C PRO A 86 -9.90 4.22 0.77
N PRO A 87 -9.23 3.07 0.57
CA PRO A 87 -8.16 2.61 1.44
C PRO A 87 -6.86 3.38 1.21
N VAL A 88 -5.94 3.27 2.17
CA VAL A 88 -4.51 3.49 1.94
C VAL A 88 -3.93 2.21 1.33
N ILE A 89 -3.32 2.32 0.14
CA ILE A 89 -2.55 1.21 -0.44
C ILE A 89 -1.18 1.18 0.22
N VAL A 90 -0.77 0.04 0.79
CA VAL A 90 0.58 -0.16 1.34
C VAL A 90 1.37 -1.00 0.35
N SER A 91 2.23 -0.34 -0.43
CA SER A 91 3.06 -1.00 -1.44
C SER A 91 4.40 -1.44 -0.87
N LEU A 92 4.67 -2.73 -0.90
CA LEU A 92 5.93 -3.30 -0.42
C LEU A 92 7.07 -3.26 -1.46
N ARG A 93 6.88 -2.58 -2.61
CA ARG A 93 7.88 -2.54 -3.69
C ARG A 93 9.25 -1.99 -3.27
N ARG A 94 9.34 -1.14 -2.24
CA ARG A 94 10.62 -0.66 -1.71
C ARG A 94 11.35 -1.69 -0.84
N ARG A 95 10.65 -2.69 -0.30
CA ARG A 95 11.22 -3.80 0.48
C ARG A 95 11.64 -4.94 -0.44
N ALA A 96 12.75 -4.76 -1.15
CA ALA A 96 13.30 -5.75 -2.08
C ALA A 96 14.58 -6.45 -1.56
N ALA A 97 14.98 -6.19 -0.31
CA ALA A 97 16.16 -6.80 0.28
C ALA A 97 15.94 -8.29 0.54
N ILE A 98 16.94 -9.10 0.18
CA ILE A 98 17.00 -10.53 0.48
C ILE A 98 17.98 -10.69 1.65
N SER A 99 17.54 -11.35 2.72
CA SER A 99 18.43 -11.69 3.85
C SER A 99 19.37 -12.83 3.47
N PRO A 100 20.49 -13.02 4.19
CA PRO A 100 21.32 -14.21 4.03
C PRO A 100 20.47 -15.49 4.15
N VAL A 101 20.84 -16.51 3.38
CA VAL A 101 20.25 -17.84 3.50
C VAL A 101 20.70 -18.43 4.84
N ASP A 102 19.77 -19.00 5.59
CA ASP A 102 20.12 -19.80 6.76
C ASP A 102 20.60 -21.17 6.29
N GLU A 103 21.89 -21.45 6.46
CA GLU A 103 22.54 -22.68 6.02
C GLU A 103 22.36 -23.85 7.02
N LEU A 104 21.81 -23.60 8.21
CA LEU A 104 21.71 -24.62 9.29
C LEU A 104 20.41 -25.43 9.25
N SER A 105 19.36 -24.91 8.61
CA SER A 105 18.00 -25.47 8.63
C SER A 105 17.65 -26.33 7.40
N GLY A 106 18.65 -26.81 6.65
CA GLY A 106 18.49 -27.60 5.41
C GLY A 106 18.27 -29.10 5.61
#